data_AF-A0A9E5KNR5-F1
#
_entry.id   AF-A0A9E5KNR5-F1
#
_cell.length_a   1.000
_cell.length_b   1.000
_cell.length_c   1.000
_cell.angle_alpha   90.00
_cell.angle_beta   90.00
_cell.angle_gamma   90.00
#
_symmetry.space_group_name_H-M   'P 1'
#
loop_
_entity.id
_entity.type
_entity.pdbx_description
1 polymer ?
#
loop_
_entity_poly.entity_id
_entity_poly.type
_entity_poly.pdbx_seq_one_letter_code
_entity_poly.pdbx_strand_id
1 'polypeptide(L)'
;MNTIEIKVGPKTFILDKEKAELAFANKRVINGRESMFFNILPLKYQWAYELYRTMKNNHWEPEDIPMQEDCKQWRDTTGTITDIDRWIIKMAIGYFSAAEGIVGDNIIHVVREVVTAPELKLVLGR
;
A
#
# COMPACT_ATOMS: atom_id res chain seq x y z
N MET A 1 -24.60 22.20 18.89
CA MET A 1 -24.97 20.98 18.13
C MET A 1 -25.67 21.35 16.84
N ASN A 2 -24.87 21.77 15.86
CA ASN A 2 -25.31 21.99 14.49
C ASN A 2 -25.44 20.63 13.76
N THR A 3 -26.62 20.01 13.87
CA THR A 3 -26.92 18.71 13.25
C THR A 3 -27.84 18.88 12.04
N ILE A 4 -27.60 18.10 11.00
CA ILE A 4 -28.46 18.04 9.81
C ILE A 4 -28.99 16.62 9.62
N GLU A 5 -30.26 16.51 9.26
CA GLU A 5 -30.88 15.23 8.92
C GLU A 5 -30.84 15.04 7.39
N ILE A 6 -30.24 13.94 6.95
CA ILE A 6 -30.22 13.55 5.54
C ILE A 6 -30.95 12.22 5.38
N LYS A 7 -31.95 12.19 4.50
CA LYS A 7 -32.64 10.96 4.10
C LYS A 7 -32.04 10.42 2.80
N VAL A 8 -31.61 9.17 2.81
CA VAL A 8 -31.17 8.44 1.61
C VAL A 8 -32.03 7.19 1.50
N GLY A 9 -33.02 7.24 0.60
CA GLY A 9 -34.06 6.22 0.50
C GLY A 9 -34.85 6.10 1.81
N PRO A 10 -35.08 4.89 2.35
CA PRO A 10 -35.81 4.70 3.60
C PRO A 10 -34.96 4.97 4.86
N LYS A 11 -33.67 5.29 4.71
CA LYS A 11 -32.75 5.50 5.84
C LYS A 11 -32.57 6.98 6.14
N THR A 12 -32.57 7.31 7.43
CA THR A 12 -32.29 8.64 7.94
C THR A 12 -30.91 8.67 8.61
N PHE A 13 -30.10 9.64 8.26
CA PHE A 13 -28.77 9.87 8.82
C PHE A 13 -28.73 11.24 9.49
N ILE A 14 -28.26 11.28 10.73
CA ILE A 14 -28.01 12.53 11.45
C ILE A 14 -26.52 12.83 11.33
N LEU A 15 -26.18 13.92 10.65
CA LEU A 15 -24.81 14.39 10.53
C LEU A 15 -24.56 15.50 11.54
N ASP A 16 -23.53 15.33 12.35
CA ASP A 16 -23.08 16.32 13.32
C ASP A 16 -21.83 17.01 12.78
N LYS A 17 -21.95 18.31 12.48
CA LYS A 17 -20.87 19.11 11.91
C LYS A 17 -19.68 19.24 12.86
N GLU A 18 -19.94 19.54 14.14
CA GLU A 18 -18.89 19.73 15.15
C GLU A 18 -18.09 18.43 15.34
N LYS A 19 -18.79 17.30 15.40
CA LYS A 19 -18.17 15.97 15.49
C LYS A 19 -17.33 15.65 14.25
N ALA A 20 -17.78 16.03 13.05
CA ALA A 20 -17.06 15.82 11.80
C ALA A 20 -15.78 16.68 11.72
N GLU A 21 -15.85 17.94 12.09
CA GLU A 21 -14.70 18.85 12.13
C GLU A 21 -13.65 18.40 13.15
N LEU A 22 -14.08 18.00 14.35
CA LEU A 22 -13.20 17.45 15.38
C LEU A 22 -12.53 16.14 14.92
N ALA A 23 -13.31 15.26 14.28
CA ALA A 23 -12.81 14.03 13.70
C ALA A 23 -11.71 14.28 12.66
N PHE A 24 -11.90 15.26 11.78
CA PHE A 24 -10.92 15.65 10.78
C PHE A 24 -9.68 16.28 11.40
N ALA A 25 -9.85 17.22 12.33
CA ALA A 25 -8.75 17.88 13.02
C ALA A 25 -7.83 16.88 13.74
N ASN A 26 -8.42 15.83 14.34
CA ASN A 26 -7.71 14.79 15.07
C ASN A 26 -7.05 13.70 14.21
N LYS A 27 -7.19 13.72 12.88
CA LYS A 27 -6.36 12.87 12.02
C LYS A 27 -4.88 13.27 12.15
N ARG A 28 -4.01 12.31 12.41
CA ARG A 28 -2.55 12.51 12.51
C ARG A 28 -1.84 11.32 11.86
N VAL A 29 -0.54 11.46 11.60
CA VAL A 29 0.26 10.34 11.08
C VAL A 29 0.31 9.24 12.14
N ILE A 30 0.74 9.57 13.36
CA ILE A 30 0.78 8.70 14.54
C ILE A 30 -0.03 9.33 15.68
N ASN A 31 -0.51 8.50 16.63
CA ASN A 31 -1.25 8.94 17.82
C ASN A 31 -2.43 9.88 17.50
N GLY A 32 -3.09 9.66 16.36
CA GLY A 32 -4.30 10.37 15.94
C GLY A 32 -5.57 9.68 16.43
N ARG A 33 -6.72 10.14 15.92
CA ARG A 33 -8.02 9.51 16.19
C ARG A 33 -8.06 8.06 15.69
N GLU A 34 -8.44 7.15 16.57
CA GLU A 34 -8.83 5.79 16.20
C GLU A 34 -10.32 5.71 15.86
N SER A 35 -10.66 4.90 14.86
CA SER A 35 -12.05 4.64 14.48
C SER A 35 -12.23 3.15 14.23
N MET A 36 -13.33 2.59 14.74
CA MET A 36 -13.67 1.18 14.48
C MET A 36 -13.99 0.89 13.00
N PHE A 37 -14.25 1.93 12.21
CA PHE A 37 -14.55 1.80 10.79
C PHE A 37 -13.44 2.45 9.95
N PHE A 38 -13.23 1.93 8.75
CA PHE A 38 -12.26 2.48 7.80
C PHE A 38 -12.84 3.71 7.07
N ASN A 39 -12.98 4.81 7.81
CA ASN A 39 -13.55 6.07 7.32
C ASN A 39 -12.47 6.96 6.68
N ILE A 40 -12.22 6.78 5.39
CA ILE A 40 -11.18 7.51 4.65
C ILE A 40 -11.51 9.01 4.55
N LEU A 41 -12.78 9.36 4.33
CA LEU A 41 -13.19 10.75 4.10
C LEU A 41 -13.50 11.50 5.41
N PRO A 42 -13.29 12.82 5.45
CA PRO A 42 -12.55 13.63 4.47
C PRO A 42 -11.04 13.37 4.57
N LEU A 43 -10.33 13.42 3.42
CA LEU A 43 -8.88 13.24 3.37
C LEU A 43 -8.16 14.42 4.05
N LYS A 44 -7.20 14.15 4.93
CA LYS A 44 -6.27 15.16 5.48
C LYS A 44 -4.91 15.10 4.78
N TYR A 45 -4.51 13.91 4.36
CA TYR A 45 -3.28 13.68 3.60
C TYR A 45 -3.62 13.29 2.16
N GLN A 46 -3.99 14.27 1.34
CA GLN A 46 -4.41 14.07 -0.06
C GLN A 46 -3.37 13.31 -0.88
N TRP A 47 -2.09 13.65 -0.70
CA TRP A 47 -0.96 13.01 -1.39
C TRP A 47 -0.93 11.49 -1.19
N ALA A 48 -1.41 10.99 -0.04
CA ALA A 48 -1.40 9.55 0.24
C ALA A 48 -2.40 8.82 -0.64
N TYR A 49 -3.57 9.42 -0.85
CA TYR A 49 -4.57 8.89 -1.75
C TYR A 49 -4.14 9.00 -3.22
N GLU A 50 -3.47 10.08 -3.60
CA GLU A 50 -2.88 10.25 -4.93
C GLU A 50 -1.80 9.18 -5.20
N LEU A 51 -0.90 8.95 -4.24
CA LEU A 51 0.11 7.91 -4.33
C LEU A 51 -0.53 6.52 -4.44
N TYR A 52 -1.55 6.21 -3.64
CA TYR A 52 -2.31 4.97 -3.76
C TYR A 52 -2.87 4.77 -5.19
N ARG A 53 -3.41 5.83 -5.81
CA ARG A 53 -3.91 5.77 -7.19
C ARG A 53 -2.78 5.50 -8.19
N THR A 54 -1.63 6.16 -8.01
CA THR A 54 -0.43 5.91 -8.84
C THR A 54 0.02 4.46 -8.71
N MET A 55 0.16 3.94 -7.49
CA MET A 55 0.51 2.54 -7.24
C MET A 55 -0.49 1.56 -7.86
N LYS A 56 -1.79 1.84 -7.74
CA LYS A 56 -2.84 1.03 -8.38
C LYS A 56 -2.70 1.00 -9.90
N ASN A 57 -2.37 2.13 -10.52
CA ASN A 57 -2.19 2.23 -11.97
C ASN A 57 -0.91 1.55 -12.46
N ASN A 58 0.05 1.26 -11.57
CA ASN A 58 1.29 0.53 -11.86
C ASN A 58 1.16 -0.98 -11.60
N HIS A 59 -0.05 -1.52 -11.65
CA HIS A 59 -0.25 -2.96 -11.50
C HIS A 59 0.33 -3.72 -12.69
N TRP A 60 1.04 -4.81 -12.40
CA TRP A 60 1.55 -5.80 -13.33
C TRP A 60 1.61 -7.15 -12.61
N GLU A 61 1.61 -8.24 -13.35
CA GLU A 61 1.82 -9.59 -12.83
C GLU A 61 3.12 -10.18 -13.40
N PRO A 62 3.93 -10.93 -12.62
CA PRO A 62 5.16 -11.55 -13.11
C PRO A 62 4.95 -12.44 -14.34
N GLU A 63 3.80 -13.09 -14.42
CA GLU A 63 3.38 -13.99 -15.50
C GLU A 63 3.19 -13.27 -16.84
N ASP A 64 3.03 -11.95 -16.84
CA ASP A 64 2.94 -11.13 -18.05
C ASP A 64 4.29 -11.05 -18.79
N ILE A 65 5.41 -11.41 -18.13
CA ILE A 65 6.76 -11.33 -18.69
C ILE A 65 7.25 -12.72 -19.14
N PRO A 66 7.38 -12.99 -20.45
CA PRO A 66 7.83 -14.29 -20.94
C PRO A 66 9.30 -14.56 -20.62
N MET A 67 9.59 -15.67 -19.92
CA MET A 67 10.94 -16.04 -19.45
C MET A 67 11.64 -17.09 -20.32
N GLN A 68 11.11 -17.43 -21.50
CA GLN A 68 11.60 -18.56 -22.31
C GLN A 68 13.04 -18.35 -22.79
N GLU A 69 13.41 -17.13 -23.21
CA GLU A 69 14.76 -16.81 -23.67
C GLU A 69 15.76 -16.76 -22.51
N ASP A 70 15.42 -16.11 -21.39
CA ASP A 70 16.20 -16.13 -20.16
C ASP A 70 16.48 -17.57 -19.70
N CYS A 71 15.48 -18.45 -19.76
CA CYS A 71 15.62 -19.87 -19.43
C CYS A 71 16.52 -20.63 -20.43
N LYS A 72 16.54 -20.25 -21.71
CA LYS A 72 17.49 -20.83 -22.69
C LYS A 72 18.91 -20.36 -22.40
N GLN A 73 19.11 -19.04 -22.22
CA GLN A 73 20.41 -18.44 -21.90
C GLN A 73 20.97 -18.98 -20.58
N TRP A 74 20.11 -19.16 -19.57
CA TRP A 74 20.54 -19.72 -18.29
C TRP A 74 21.00 -21.18 -18.41
N ARG A 75 20.39 -21.98 -19.30
CA ARG A 75 20.78 -23.37 -19.53
C ARG A 75 22.00 -23.53 -20.44
N ASP A 76 22.31 -22.54 -21.27
CA ASP A 76 23.48 -22.58 -22.14
C ASP A 76 24.77 -22.40 -21.33
N THR A 77 25.52 -23.50 -21.17
CA THR A 77 26.82 -23.52 -20.48
C THR A 77 28.00 -23.24 -21.42
N THR A 78 27.75 -23.03 -22.70
CA THR A 78 28.76 -22.74 -23.73
C THR A 78 28.73 -21.29 -24.21
N GLY A 79 27.69 -20.55 -23.78
CA GLY A 79 27.37 -19.22 -24.27
C GLY A 79 28.02 -18.06 -23.50
N THR A 80 27.40 -16.88 -23.66
CA THR A 80 27.92 -15.56 -23.27
C THR A 80 27.85 -15.24 -21.78
N ILE A 81 27.03 -15.95 -20.99
CA ILE A 81 26.89 -15.71 -19.55
C ILE A 81 27.99 -16.46 -18.81
N THR A 82 28.95 -15.71 -18.27
CA THR A 82 30.10 -16.26 -17.55
C THR A 82 29.70 -16.79 -16.16
N ASP A 83 30.58 -17.57 -15.54
CA ASP A 83 30.37 -18.03 -14.15
C ASP A 83 30.25 -16.87 -13.15
N ILE A 84 30.95 -15.75 -13.41
CA ILE A 84 30.87 -14.54 -12.60
C ILE A 84 29.47 -13.91 -12.73
N ASP A 85 28.95 -13.78 -13.95
CA ASP A 85 27.60 -13.25 -14.18
C ASP A 85 26.54 -14.12 -13.48
N ARG A 86 26.68 -15.45 -13.58
CA ARG A 86 25.80 -16.41 -12.90
C ARG A 86 25.83 -16.27 -11.40
N TRP A 87 27.02 -16.04 -10.83
CA TRP A 87 27.17 -15.81 -9.39
C TRP A 87 26.47 -14.52 -8.96
N ILE A 88 26.65 -13.42 -9.70
CA ILE A 88 25.98 -12.14 -9.42
C ILE A 88 24.45 -12.31 -9.46
N ILE A 89 23.92 -12.94 -10.51
CA ILE A 89 22.47 -13.17 -10.67
C ILE A 89 21.91 -14.00 -9.51
N LYS A 90 22.58 -15.10 -9.13
CA LYS A 90 22.17 -15.93 -8.00
C LYS A 90 22.18 -15.15 -6.67
N MET A 91 23.17 -14.28 -6.48
CA MET A 91 23.25 -13.47 -5.26
C MET A 91 22.16 -12.41 -5.20
N ALA A 92 21.88 -11.74 -6.31
CA ALA A 92 20.77 -10.80 -6.38
C ALA A 92 19.43 -11.49 -6.10
N ILE A 93 19.12 -12.60 -6.80
CA ILE A 93 17.88 -13.35 -6.61
C ILE A 93 17.76 -13.87 -5.17
N GLY A 94 18.84 -14.45 -4.62
CA GLY A 94 18.86 -14.95 -3.26
C GLY A 94 18.56 -13.85 -2.23
N TYR A 95 19.18 -12.68 -2.38
CA TYR A 95 18.93 -11.54 -1.50
C TYR A 95 17.48 -11.04 -1.60
N PHE A 96 16.99 -10.74 -2.81
CA PHE A 96 15.65 -10.18 -3.00
C PHE A 96 14.53 -11.18 -2.67
N SER A 97 14.77 -12.49 -2.77
CA SER A 97 13.79 -13.52 -2.39
C SER A 97 13.38 -13.47 -0.91
N ALA A 98 14.26 -12.97 -0.04
CA ALA A 98 13.98 -12.81 1.39
C ALA A 98 13.74 -11.35 1.79
N ALA A 99 14.49 -10.41 1.20
CA ALA A 99 14.43 -8.99 1.55
C ALA A 99 13.04 -8.39 1.34
N GLU A 100 12.36 -8.74 0.24
CA GLU A 100 10.99 -8.26 -0.05
C GLU A 100 9.99 -8.70 1.04
N GLY A 101 10.12 -9.94 1.54
CA GLY A 101 9.29 -10.44 2.65
C GLY A 101 9.52 -9.66 3.94
N ILE A 102 10.79 -9.37 4.27
CA ILE A 102 11.15 -8.60 5.47
C ILE A 102 10.58 -7.18 5.40
N VAL A 103 10.67 -6.52 4.23
CA VAL A 103 10.11 -5.18 4.03
C VAL A 103 8.58 -5.23 4.15
N GLY A 104 7.93 -6.20 3.50
CA GLY A 104 6.48 -6.40 3.58
C GLY A 104 6.00 -6.58 5.03
N ASP A 105 6.63 -7.49 5.77
CA ASP A 105 6.30 -7.76 7.17
C ASP A 105 6.48 -6.52 8.05
N ASN A 106 7.57 -5.77 7.87
CA ASN A 106 7.80 -4.55 8.62
C ASN A 106 6.73 -3.48 8.34
N ILE A 107 6.38 -3.29 7.06
CA ILE A 107 5.36 -2.31 6.68
C ILE A 107 4.00 -2.68 7.27
N ILE A 108 3.58 -3.94 7.14
CA ILE A 108 2.25 -4.39 7.57
C ILE A 108 2.15 -4.49 9.10
N HIS A 109 3.14 -5.09 9.75
CA HIS A 109 3.06 -5.47 11.17
C HIS A 109 3.74 -4.50 12.13
N VAL A 110 4.51 -3.51 11.64
CA VAL A 110 5.17 -2.51 12.48
C VAL A 110 4.72 -1.11 12.12
N VAL A 111 4.97 -0.68 10.88
CA VAL A 111 4.72 0.71 10.47
C VAL A 111 3.22 1.01 10.41
N ARG A 112 2.45 0.15 9.74
CA ARG A 112 1.00 0.37 9.56
C ARG A 112 0.19 0.28 10.85
N GLU A 113 0.69 -0.46 11.85
CA GLU A 113 0.08 -0.56 13.18
C GLU A 113 0.09 0.79 13.92
N VAL A 114 1.22 1.51 13.89
CA VAL A 114 1.37 2.80 14.60
C VAL A 114 0.80 3.99 13.83
N VAL A 115 0.65 3.88 12.51
CA VAL A 115 -0.01 4.89 11.69
C VAL A 115 -1.50 4.92 12.03
N THR A 116 -2.11 6.11 12.10
CA THR A 116 -3.51 6.25 12.58
C THR A 116 -4.47 6.79 11.53
N ALA A 117 -4.01 7.67 10.62
CA ALA A 117 -4.88 8.17 9.56
C ALA A 117 -5.23 7.07 8.54
N PRO A 118 -6.53 6.88 8.20
CA PRO A 118 -6.98 5.79 7.34
C PRO A 118 -6.45 5.89 5.91
N GLU A 119 -6.32 7.10 5.35
CA GLU A 119 -5.72 7.28 4.02
C GLU A 119 -4.23 6.88 3.95
N LEU A 120 -3.49 6.99 5.07
CA LEU A 120 -2.12 6.50 5.15
C LEU A 120 -2.08 4.98 5.29
N LYS A 121 -2.99 4.41 6.09
CA LYS A 121 -3.16 2.94 6.18
C LYS A 121 -3.58 2.31 4.86
N LEU A 122 -4.31 3.05 4.01
CA LEU A 122 -4.70 2.61 2.67
C LEU A 122 -3.47 2.49 1.76
N VAL A 123 -2.63 3.52 1.68
CA VAL A 123 -1.46 3.51 0.79
C VAL A 123 -0.38 2.52 1.26
N LEU A 124 -0.20 2.36 2.58
CA LEU A 124 0.71 1.35 3.15
C LEU A 124 0.21 -0.09 3.02
N GLY A 125 -1.07 -0.29 2.72
CA GLY A 125 -1.67 -1.61 2.53
C GLY A 125 -1.95 -1.95 1.06
N ARG A 126 -1.43 -1.15 0.12
CA ARG A 126 -1.55 -1.42 -1.31
C ARG A 126 -0.52 -2.46 -1.74
#